data_AF-A0A097ATZ8-F1
#
_entry.id   AF-A0A097ATZ8-F1
#
_cell.length_a   1.000
_cell.length_b   1.000
_cell.length_c   1.000
_cell.angle_alpha   90.00
_cell.angle_beta   90.00
_cell.angle_gamma   90.00
#
_symmetry.space_group_name_H-M   'P 1'
#
loop_
_entity.id
_entity.type
_entity.pdbx_description
1 polymer ?
#
loop_
_entity_poly.entity_id
_entity_poly.type
_entity_poly.pdbx_seq_one_letter_code
_entity_poly.pdbx_strand_id
1 'polypeptide(L)'
;MIAREIAEEIRKDLKKNGITSKQVSVRAKTYLLDKSIEVRIKDLKVSKKLVEAAAKKYEYVRWDDYTNDILAGGNTYITVDFDYKVLREKAEEFKETARKILEKKGKYEKDELMRLAEKGDLVVLYQPHHNGTYPHVKLCRRNKQSCILDNLESYYAVDEYGLSEALAILSYQYGLDFTKVKV
;
A
#
# COMPACT_ATOMS: atom_id res chain seq x y z
N MET A 1 3.71 -27.73 5.96
CA MET A 1 2.72 -27.48 4.91
C MET A 1 3.43 -27.17 3.60
N ILE A 2 2.94 -27.69 2.49
CA ILE A 2 3.41 -27.31 1.15
C ILE A 2 2.80 -25.96 0.73
N ALA A 3 3.40 -25.28 -0.26
CA ALA A 3 2.95 -23.94 -0.69
C ALA A 3 1.47 -23.90 -1.08
N ARG A 4 0.97 -24.99 -1.69
CA ARG A 4 -0.45 -25.13 -2.06
C ARG A 4 -1.39 -25.14 -0.85
N GLU A 5 -1.03 -25.88 0.20
CA GLU A 5 -1.83 -25.95 1.45
C GLU A 5 -1.88 -24.58 2.12
N ILE A 6 -0.75 -23.86 2.18
CA ILE A 6 -0.69 -22.48 2.71
C ILE A 6 -1.66 -21.57 1.94
N ALA A 7 -1.64 -21.63 0.61
CA ALA A 7 -2.56 -20.83 -0.20
C ALA A 7 -4.04 -21.22 0.01
N GLU A 8 -4.34 -22.50 0.24
CA GLU A 8 -5.69 -22.95 0.56
C GLU A 8 -6.17 -22.44 1.92
N GLU A 9 -5.30 -22.46 2.94
CA GLU A 9 -5.60 -21.89 4.26
C GLU A 9 -5.78 -20.37 4.21
N ILE A 10 -4.93 -19.64 3.48
CA ILE A 10 -5.11 -18.20 3.26
C ILE A 10 -6.46 -17.92 2.59
N ARG A 11 -6.85 -18.69 1.57
CA ARG A 11 -8.16 -18.53 0.92
C ARG A 11 -9.31 -18.79 1.88
N LYS A 12 -9.20 -19.79 2.77
CA LYS A 12 -10.21 -20.07 3.81
C LYS A 12 -10.36 -18.88 4.76
N ASP A 13 -9.25 -18.29 5.21
CA ASP A 13 -9.30 -17.15 6.13
C ASP A 13 -9.80 -15.87 5.48
N LEU A 14 -9.43 -15.61 4.21
CA LEU A 14 -10.02 -14.52 3.44
C LEU A 14 -11.55 -14.70 3.31
N LYS A 15 -12.00 -15.92 3.02
CA LYS A 15 -13.43 -16.24 2.91
C LYS A 15 -14.19 -16.03 4.23
N LYS A 16 -13.58 -16.33 5.38
CA LYS A 16 -14.17 -16.03 6.71
C LYS A 16 -14.42 -14.53 6.92
N ASN A 17 -13.62 -13.67 6.28
CA ASN A 17 -13.79 -12.22 6.29
C ASN A 17 -14.67 -11.71 5.13
N GLY A 18 -15.40 -12.59 4.44
CA GLY A 18 -16.28 -12.23 3.33
C GLY A 18 -15.55 -11.91 2.01
N ILE A 19 -14.24 -12.12 1.93
CA ILE A 19 -13.45 -11.83 0.73
C ILE A 19 -13.47 -13.03 -0.22
N THR A 20 -13.80 -12.76 -1.48
CA THR A 20 -13.92 -13.80 -2.52
C THR A 20 -12.71 -13.84 -3.46
N SER A 21 -12.58 -14.93 -4.24
CA SER A 21 -11.52 -15.09 -5.25
C SER A 21 -11.60 -14.10 -6.43
N LYS A 22 -12.78 -13.49 -6.63
CA LYS A 22 -12.98 -12.40 -7.58
C LYS A 22 -12.30 -11.12 -7.11
N GLN A 23 -12.26 -10.90 -5.79
CA GLN A 23 -11.69 -9.72 -5.17
C GLN A 23 -10.21 -9.88 -4.82
N VAL A 24 -9.79 -11.09 -4.42
CA VAL A 24 -8.39 -11.36 -4.07
C VAL A 24 -7.94 -12.69 -4.69
N SER A 25 -6.82 -12.67 -5.40
CA SER A 25 -6.16 -13.87 -5.94
C SER A 25 -5.04 -14.31 -5.01
N VAL A 26 -4.93 -15.62 -4.77
CA VAL A 26 -3.82 -16.22 -4.02
C VAL A 26 -3.15 -17.25 -4.92
N ARG A 27 -1.85 -17.08 -5.19
CA ARG A 27 -1.03 -17.98 -6.00
C ARG A 27 0.13 -18.49 -5.16
N ALA A 28 0.44 -19.77 -5.31
CA ALA A 28 1.54 -20.43 -4.60
C ALA A 28 2.56 -20.94 -5.60
N LYS A 29 3.84 -20.76 -5.29
CA LYS A 29 4.96 -21.35 -6.01
C LYS A 29 5.95 -21.92 -4.99
N THR A 30 6.55 -23.05 -5.33
CA THR A 30 7.65 -23.64 -4.56
C THR A 30 8.92 -23.46 -5.37
N TYR A 31 9.97 -22.95 -4.73
CA TYR A 31 11.28 -22.72 -5.32
C TYR A 31 12.30 -23.52 -4.51
N LEU A 32 12.64 -24.72 -4.98
CA LEU A 32 13.49 -25.67 -4.25
C LEU A 32 12.93 -25.93 -2.85
N LEU A 33 13.58 -25.42 -1.81
CA LEU A 33 13.19 -25.56 -0.41
C LEU A 33 12.30 -24.41 0.10
N ASP A 34 12.24 -23.31 -0.65
CA ASP A 34 11.51 -22.10 -0.29
C ASP A 34 10.12 -22.05 -0.95
N LYS A 35 9.25 -21.24 -0.38
CA LYS A 35 7.86 -21.07 -0.83
C LYS A 35 7.60 -19.59 -1.03
N SER A 36 6.88 -19.27 -2.10
CA SER A 36 6.44 -17.91 -2.39
C SER A 36 4.93 -17.93 -2.60
N ILE A 37 4.23 -17.14 -1.79
CA ILE A 37 2.79 -16.95 -1.90
C ILE A 37 2.52 -15.51 -2.33
N GLU A 38 1.94 -15.35 -3.51
CA GLU A 38 1.54 -14.06 -4.05
C GLU A 38 0.03 -13.85 -3.81
N VAL A 39 -0.31 -12.82 -3.05
CA VAL A 39 -1.68 -12.38 -2.79
C VAL A 39 -1.92 -11.05 -3.51
N ARG A 40 -2.81 -11.06 -4.50
CA ARG A 40 -3.13 -9.90 -5.35
C ARG A 40 -4.55 -9.42 -5.12
N ILE A 41 -4.71 -8.18 -4.67
CA ILE A 41 -5.99 -7.52 -4.43
C ILE A 41 -6.51 -6.92 -5.74
N LYS A 42 -7.58 -7.50 -6.28
CA LYS A 42 -8.26 -7.09 -7.52
C LYS A 42 -9.42 -6.12 -7.28
N ASP A 43 -9.91 -6.03 -6.05
CA ASP A 43 -10.94 -5.05 -5.68
C ASP A 43 -10.30 -4.07 -4.69
N LEU A 44 -10.03 -2.85 -5.14
CA LEU A 44 -9.37 -1.83 -4.33
C LEU A 44 -10.19 -1.40 -3.12
N LYS A 45 -11.48 -1.78 -3.01
CA LYS A 45 -12.27 -1.54 -1.79
C LYS A 45 -11.99 -2.56 -0.68
N VAL A 46 -11.36 -3.69 -1.01
CA VAL A 46 -10.95 -4.67 -0.01
C VAL A 46 -9.75 -4.14 0.75
N SER A 47 -9.87 -4.05 2.08
CA SER A 47 -8.81 -3.53 2.95
C SER A 47 -7.52 -4.35 2.82
N LYS A 48 -6.43 -3.69 2.39
CA LYS A 48 -5.10 -4.31 2.30
C LYS A 48 -4.64 -4.81 3.68
N LYS A 49 -4.86 -4.03 4.73
CA LYS A 49 -4.50 -4.39 6.12
C LYS A 49 -5.19 -5.67 6.57
N LEU A 50 -6.46 -5.85 6.21
CA LEU A 50 -7.19 -7.07 6.54
C LEU A 50 -6.63 -8.28 5.78
N VAL A 51 -6.30 -8.11 4.50
CA VAL A 51 -5.69 -9.17 3.68
C VAL A 51 -4.30 -9.53 4.20
N GLU A 52 -3.50 -8.54 4.59
CA GLU A 52 -2.18 -8.73 5.21
C GLU A 52 -2.30 -9.50 6.53
N ALA A 53 -3.22 -9.12 7.42
CA ALA A 53 -3.43 -9.83 8.67
C ALA A 53 -3.84 -11.30 8.46
N ALA A 54 -4.67 -11.57 7.43
CA ALA A 54 -5.08 -12.93 7.10
C ALA A 54 -3.94 -13.76 6.47
N ALA A 55 -3.08 -13.14 5.66
CA ALA A 55 -2.05 -13.84 4.89
C ALA A 55 -0.71 -13.95 5.64
N LYS A 56 -0.20 -12.85 6.22
CA LYS A 56 1.15 -12.79 6.79
C LYS A 56 1.35 -13.67 8.02
N LYS A 57 0.29 -14.13 8.69
CA LYS A 57 0.42 -15.11 9.78
C LYS A 57 0.99 -16.47 9.35
N TYR A 58 1.01 -16.75 8.04
CA TYR A 58 1.64 -17.94 7.48
C TYR A 58 3.08 -17.68 6.97
N GLU A 59 3.57 -16.45 7.10
CA GLU A 59 4.93 -16.08 6.69
C GLU A 59 5.93 -16.66 7.69
N TYR A 60 7.04 -17.16 7.16
CA TYR A 60 8.14 -17.69 7.96
C TYR A 60 9.45 -17.41 7.23
N VAL A 61 10.29 -16.57 7.82
CA VAL A 61 11.61 -16.27 7.31
C VAL A 61 12.60 -16.56 8.43
N ARG A 62 13.60 -17.38 8.13
CA ARG A 62 14.65 -17.73 9.08
C ARG A 62 15.79 -16.74 8.94
N TRP A 63 16.20 -16.14 10.06
CA TRP A 63 17.27 -15.16 10.13
C TRP A 63 18.43 -15.72 10.94
N ASP A 64 19.65 -15.30 10.60
CA ASP A 64 20.82 -15.52 11.44
C ASP A 64 20.83 -14.50 12.59
N ASP A 65 20.95 -14.97 13.83
CA ASP A 65 20.87 -14.11 15.02
C ASP A 65 22.07 -13.15 15.17
N TYR A 66 23.20 -13.43 14.50
CA TYR A 66 24.42 -12.63 14.61
C TYR A 66 24.57 -11.64 13.44
N THR A 67 24.37 -12.08 12.20
CA THR A 67 24.53 -11.23 11.01
C THR A 67 23.24 -10.57 10.56
N ASN A 68 22.09 -11.06 11.02
CA ASN A 68 20.76 -10.68 10.52
C ASN A 68 20.56 -10.97 9.03
N ASP A 69 21.30 -11.94 8.49
CA ASP A 69 21.12 -12.43 7.12
C ASP A 69 19.96 -13.44 7.04
N ILE A 70 19.28 -13.47 5.89
CA ILE A 70 18.27 -14.50 5.62
C ILE A 70 18.97 -15.83 5.38
N LEU A 71 18.66 -16.83 6.21
CA LEU A 71 19.19 -18.17 6.07
C LEU A 71 18.49 -18.91 4.92
N ALA A 72 19.27 -19.53 4.04
CA ALA A 72 18.75 -20.25 2.88
C ALA A 72 17.92 -21.49 3.28
N GLY A 73 16.83 -21.72 2.54
CA GLY A 73 16.03 -22.93 2.61
C GLY A 73 14.99 -22.96 3.72
N GLY A 74 13.78 -23.42 3.36
CA GLY A 74 12.66 -23.60 4.27
C GLY A 74 11.82 -22.33 4.50
N ASN A 75 12.16 -21.22 3.84
CA ASN A 75 11.45 -19.96 3.99
C ASN A 75 10.09 -20.00 3.29
N THR A 76 9.17 -19.20 3.78
CA THR A 76 7.84 -18.95 3.22
C THR A 76 7.63 -17.45 3.15
N TYR A 77 7.77 -16.90 1.96
CA TYR A 77 7.56 -15.48 1.68
C TYR A 77 6.13 -15.23 1.27
N ILE A 78 5.49 -14.21 1.87
CA ILE A 78 4.11 -13.84 1.54
C ILE A 78 4.09 -12.38 1.11
N THR A 79 3.75 -12.16 -0.15
CA THR A 79 3.61 -10.82 -0.70
C THR A 79 2.13 -10.49 -0.86
N VAL A 80 1.71 -9.34 -0.30
CA VAL A 80 0.34 -8.83 -0.41
C VAL A 80 0.37 -7.46 -1.07
N ASP A 81 -0.19 -7.39 -2.28
CA ASP A 81 -0.19 -6.18 -3.10
C ASP A 81 -1.50 -6.04 -3.86
N PHE A 82 -1.74 -4.85 -4.40
CA PHE A 82 -2.78 -4.66 -5.41
C PHE A 82 -2.41 -5.36 -6.72
N ASP A 83 -3.42 -5.82 -7.45
CA ASP A 83 -3.23 -6.21 -8.84
C ASP A 83 -2.91 -4.96 -9.65
N TYR A 84 -1.72 -4.96 -10.25
CA TYR A 84 -1.17 -3.81 -10.93
C TYR A 84 -2.03 -3.31 -12.09
N LYS A 85 -2.66 -4.23 -12.85
CA LYS A 85 -3.49 -3.83 -13.98
C LYS A 85 -4.73 -3.11 -13.49
N VAL A 86 -5.39 -3.67 -12.48
CA VAL A 86 -6.58 -3.05 -11.88
C VAL A 86 -6.24 -1.71 -11.23
N LEU A 87 -5.15 -1.64 -10.47
CA LEU A 87 -4.72 -0.41 -9.82
C LEU A 87 -4.50 0.70 -10.86
N ARG A 88 -3.82 0.39 -11.96
CA ARG A 88 -3.56 1.37 -13.02
C ARG A 88 -4.81 1.83 -13.74
N GLU A 89 -5.70 0.91 -14.07
CA GLU A 89 -7.00 1.27 -14.67
C GLU A 89 -7.78 2.22 -13.76
N LYS A 90 -7.72 2.02 -12.44
CA LYS A 90 -8.34 2.92 -11.45
C LYS A 90 -7.58 4.21 -11.21
N ALA A 91 -6.26 4.20 -11.34
CA ALA A 91 -5.41 5.38 -11.20
C ALA A 91 -5.69 6.42 -12.28
N GLU A 92 -6.14 6.03 -13.47
CA GLU A 92 -6.50 6.97 -14.54
C GLU A 92 -7.58 7.99 -14.11
N GLU A 93 -8.48 7.62 -13.17
CA GLU A 93 -9.48 8.52 -12.57
C GLU A 93 -8.83 9.72 -11.83
N PHE A 94 -7.58 9.58 -11.37
CA PHE A 94 -6.84 10.56 -10.57
C PHE A 94 -5.72 11.27 -11.33
N LYS A 95 -5.53 10.95 -12.61
CA LYS A 95 -4.40 11.42 -13.41
C LYS A 95 -4.37 12.95 -13.58
N GLU A 96 -5.53 13.55 -13.84
CA GLU A 96 -5.63 15.01 -13.94
C GLU A 96 -5.32 15.71 -12.62
N THR A 97 -5.82 15.15 -11.51
CA THR A 97 -5.51 15.66 -10.16
C THR A 97 -4.02 15.54 -9.85
N ALA A 98 -3.41 14.40 -10.17
CA ALA A 98 -1.97 14.19 -10.01
C ALA A 98 -1.16 15.23 -10.79
N ARG A 99 -1.54 15.51 -12.05
CA ARG A 99 -0.89 16.54 -12.88
C ARG A 99 -0.95 17.92 -12.24
N LYS A 100 -2.13 18.33 -11.77
CA LYS A 100 -2.32 19.64 -11.11
C LYS A 100 -1.45 19.78 -9.86
N ILE A 101 -1.32 18.73 -9.06
CA ILE A 101 -0.44 18.71 -7.88
C ILE A 101 1.02 18.87 -8.31
N LEU A 102 1.46 18.13 -9.33
CA LEU A 102 2.84 18.16 -9.81
C LEU A 102 3.21 19.49 -10.49
N GLU A 103 2.29 20.17 -11.15
CA GLU A 103 2.51 21.50 -11.72
C GLU A 103 2.73 22.57 -10.64
N LYS A 104 2.03 22.44 -9.51
CA LYS A 104 2.12 23.40 -8.41
C LYS A 104 3.21 23.08 -7.39
N LYS A 105 3.88 21.93 -7.49
CA LYS A 105 4.98 21.53 -6.59
C LYS A 105 6.10 22.56 -6.48
N GLY A 106 6.33 23.37 -7.52
CA GLY A 106 7.36 24.42 -7.54
C GLY A 106 6.98 25.71 -6.81
N LYS A 107 5.73 25.84 -6.33
CA LYS A 107 5.24 27.01 -5.59
C LYS A 107 5.42 26.89 -4.07
N TYR A 108 5.68 25.69 -3.60
CA TYR A 108 5.88 25.38 -2.19
C TYR A 108 7.36 25.37 -1.89
N GLU A 109 7.76 25.97 -0.76
CA GLU A 109 9.15 25.86 -0.30
C GLU A 109 9.49 24.39 -0.02
N LYS A 110 10.78 24.02 -0.07
CA LYS A 110 11.25 22.63 0.05
C LYS A 110 10.76 21.91 1.32
N ASP A 111 10.33 22.66 2.33
CA ASP A 111 9.94 22.14 3.64
C ASP A 111 8.42 22.20 3.87
N GLU A 112 7.66 22.75 2.91
CA GLU A 112 6.22 22.90 3.03
C GLU A 112 5.47 21.68 2.50
N LEU A 113 4.57 21.14 3.34
CA LEU A 113 3.73 20.00 2.98
C LEU A 113 2.42 20.47 2.38
N MET A 114 2.14 20.04 1.15
CA MET A 114 0.88 20.34 0.47
C MET A 114 -0.22 19.45 1.02
N ARG A 115 -1.26 20.03 1.62
CA ARG A 115 -2.41 19.26 2.11
C ARG A 115 -3.33 18.90 0.96
N LEU A 116 -3.50 17.61 0.69
CA LEU A 116 -4.28 17.13 -0.45
C LEU A 116 -5.76 16.88 -0.12
N ALA A 117 -6.02 16.16 0.98
CA ALA A 117 -7.37 15.77 1.39
C ALA A 117 -7.43 15.48 2.89
N GLU A 118 -8.63 15.52 3.46
CA GLU A 118 -8.87 15.19 4.86
C GLU A 118 -10.18 14.42 5.03
N LYS A 119 -10.22 13.52 6.00
CA LYS A 119 -11.44 12.81 6.39
C LYS A 119 -11.35 12.37 7.85
N GLY A 120 -12.17 12.99 8.70
CA GLY A 120 -12.13 12.73 10.14
C GLY A 120 -10.77 13.11 10.73
N ASP A 121 -10.08 12.13 11.33
CA ASP A 121 -8.73 12.26 11.89
C ASP A 121 -7.62 12.05 10.84
N LEU A 122 -7.95 11.63 9.62
CA LEU A 122 -6.98 11.36 8.56
C LEU A 122 -6.69 12.61 7.73
N VAL A 123 -5.41 12.83 7.44
CA VAL A 123 -4.90 13.92 6.59
C VAL A 123 -3.94 13.34 5.57
N VAL A 124 -4.09 13.73 4.31
CA VAL A 124 -3.17 13.39 3.23
C VAL A 124 -2.27 14.59 2.94
N LEU A 125 -0.98 14.36 2.97
CA LEU A 125 0.04 15.37 2.70
C LEU A 125 0.90 14.92 1.52
N TYR A 126 1.13 15.80 0.57
CA TYR A 126 2.17 15.64 -0.43
C TYR A 126 3.42 16.37 0.03
N GLN A 127 4.52 15.65 0.10
CA GLN A 127 5.83 16.18 0.42
C GLN A 127 6.64 16.30 -0.89
N PRO A 128 7.05 17.51 -1.29
CA PRO A 128 7.99 17.69 -2.39
C PRO A 128 9.38 17.15 -2.00
N HIS A 129 10.32 17.18 -2.95
CA HIS A 129 11.68 16.69 -2.70
C HIS A 129 12.33 17.46 -1.54
N HIS A 130 12.67 16.74 -0.47
CA HIS A 130 13.19 17.31 0.77
C HIS A 130 14.34 16.45 1.31
N ASN A 131 15.50 17.05 1.57
CA ASN A 131 16.69 16.39 2.14
C ASN A 131 17.04 15.05 1.49
N GLY A 132 17.10 15.00 0.15
CA GLY A 132 17.42 13.79 -0.60
C GLY A 132 16.29 12.75 -0.67
N THR A 133 15.15 13.02 -0.03
CA THR A 133 13.97 12.14 -0.09
C THR A 133 13.16 12.47 -1.32
N TYR A 134 12.85 11.45 -2.13
CA TYR A 134 11.97 11.60 -3.28
C TYR A 134 10.56 12.08 -2.85
N PRO A 135 9.87 12.85 -3.71
CA PRO A 135 8.49 13.23 -3.50
C PRO A 135 7.59 12.04 -3.15
N HIS A 136 6.73 12.24 -2.16
CA HIS A 136 5.87 11.19 -1.64
C HIS A 136 4.56 11.74 -1.10
N VAL A 137 3.53 10.91 -1.10
CA VAL A 137 2.26 11.17 -0.44
C VAL A 137 2.21 10.40 0.86
N LYS A 138 1.96 11.10 1.96
CA LYS A 138 1.78 10.54 3.30
C LYS A 138 0.31 10.55 3.67
N LEU A 139 -0.16 9.44 4.19
CA LEU A 139 -1.39 9.38 4.98
C LEU A 139 -1.01 9.50 6.45
N CYS A 140 -1.49 10.54 7.10
CA CYS A 140 -1.26 10.76 8.51
C CYS A 140 -2.55 10.71 9.31
N ARG A 141 -2.46 10.33 10.58
CA ARG A 141 -3.52 10.47 11.57
C ARG A 141 -3.21 11.62 12.52
N ARG A 142 -4.20 12.46 12.80
CA ARG A 142 -4.12 13.50 13.82
C ARG A 142 -4.16 12.86 15.20
N ASN A 143 -3.11 13.09 15.98
CA ASN A 143 -3.14 12.75 17.39
C ASN A 143 -4.04 13.75 18.13
N LYS A 144 -4.97 13.28 18.97
CA LYS A 144 -5.84 14.17 19.77
C LYS A 144 -5.11 14.79 20.96
N GLN A 145 -3.96 14.24 21.34
CA GLN A 145 -3.21 14.59 22.54
C GLN A 145 -1.95 15.42 22.25
N SER A 146 -1.60 15.61 20.98
CA SER A 146 -0.44 16.41 20.57
C SER A 146 -0.67 17.02 19.19
N CYS A 147 0.14 18.01 18.81
CA CYS A 147 0.16 18.57 17.46
C CYS A 147 0.86 17.65 16.43
N ILE A 148 1.22 16.42 16.81
CA ILE A 148 1.99 15.50 15.99
C ILE A 148 1.04 14.70 15.08
N LEU A 149 1.48 14.50 13.84
CA LEU A 149 0.83 13.66 12.86
C LEU A 149 1.50 12.29 12.81
N ASP A 150 0.75 11.24 13.11
CA ASP A 150 1.26 9.86 13.05
C ASP A 150 1.23 9.38 11.60
N ASN A 151 2.40 9.07 11.04
CA ASN A 151 2.51 8.55 9.67
C ASN A 151 1.97 7.11 9.60
N LEU A 152 0.90 6.89 8.82
CA LEU A 152 0.29 5.57 8.65
C LEU A 152 0.78 4.86 7.39
N GLU A 153 0.93 5.59 6.29
CA GLU A 153 1.31 5.06 4.98
C GLU A 153 2.10 6.12 4.22
N SER A 154 3.07 5.69 3.41
CA SER A 154 3.83 6.57 2.53
C SER A 154 3.96 5.93 1.15
N TYR A 155 3.63 6.69 0.11
CA TYR A 155 3.68 6.24 -1.27
C TYR A 155 4.57 7.15 -2.11
N TYR A 156 5.34 6.55 -3.01
CA TYR A 156 6.16 7.28 -3.97
C TYR A 156 5.29 8.11 -4.91
N ALA A 157 5.64 9.37 -5.14
CA ALA A 157 4.78 10.32 -5.86
C ALA A 157 5.57 11.31 -6.72
N VAL A 158 6.63 10.84 -7.37
CA VAL A 158 7.54 11.71 -8.15
C VAL A 158 6.97 12.10 -9.50
N ASP A 159 6.24 11.18 -10.12
CA ASP A 159 5.63 11.34 -11.43
C ASP A 159 4.11 11.16 -11.37
N GLU A 160 3.46 11.47 -12.50
CA GLU A 160 2.00 11.42 -12.63
C GLU A 160 1.44 10.02 -12.36
N TYR A 161 2.17 8.97 -12.72
CA TYR A 161 1.75 7.59 -12.55
C TYR A 161 1.81 7.16 -11.08
N GLY A 162 2.95 7.35 -10.42
CA GLY A 162 3.11 7.01 -9.00
C GLY A 162 2.15 7.78 -8.11
N LEU A 163 1.97 9.07 -8.39
CA LEU A 163 1.02 9.90 -7.65
C LEU A 163 -0.43 9.47 -7.89
N SER A 164 -0.84 9.19 -9.14
CA SER A 164 -2.21 8.73 -9.41
C SER A 164 -2.52 7.36 -8.79
N GLU A 165 -1.56 6.43 -8.81
CA GLU A 165 -1.68 5.14 -8.11
C GLU A 165 -1.84 5.34 -6.59
N ALA A 166 -1.05 6.22 -5.98
CA ALA A 166 -1.17 6.55 -4.56
C ALA A 166 -2.54 7.16 -4.21
N LEU A 167 -3.03 8.11 -5.02
CA LEU A 167 -4.34 8.72 -4.84
C LEU A 167 -5.47 7.69 -4.97
N ALA A 168 -5.37 6.76 -5.93
CA ALA A 168 -6.34 5.68 -6.06
C ALA A 168 -6.36 4.78 -4.82
N ILE A 169 -5.19 4.34 -4.34
CA ILE A 169 -5.10 3.54 -3.11
C ILE A 169 -5.76 4.27 -1.94
N LEU A 170 -5.40 5.54 -1.72
CA LEU A 170 -5.93 6.34 -0.62
C LEU A 170 -7.44 6.56 -0.73
N SER A 171 -7.93 6.81 -1.94
CA SER A 171 -9.36 6.99 -2.19
C SER A 171 -10.14 5.72 -1.94
N TYR A 172 -9.73 4.57 -2.49
CA TYR A 172 -10.49 3.33 -2.37
C TYR A 172 -10.34 2.65 -0.99
N GLN A 173 -9.17 2.76 -0.34
CA GLN A 173 -8.91 2.12 0.97
C GLN A 173 -9.43 2.94 2.15
N TYR A 174 -9.35 4.26 2.08
CA TYR A 174 -9.68 5.15 3.19
C TYR A 174 -10.89 6.05 2.88
N GLY A 175 -11.40 6.02 1.65
CA GLY A 175 -12.54 6.81 1.20
C GLY A 175 -12.22 8.30 1.17
N LEU A 176 -10.99 8.67 0.83
CA LEU A 176 -10.54 10.06 0.69
C LEU A 176 -11.00 10.63 -0.65
N ASP A 177 -11.49 11.86 -0.61
CA ASP A 177 -11.97 12.59 -1.78
C ASP A 177 -10.92 13.60 -2.24
N PHE A 178 -10.42 13.41 -3.47
CA PHE A 178 -9.43 14.26 -4.12
C PHE A 178 -10.04 15.14 -5.22
N THR A 179 -11.36 15.25 -5.32
CA THR A 179 -12.00 16.18 -6.28
C THR A 179 -11.89 17.64 -5.85
N LYS A 180 -11.70 17.88 -4.56
CA LYS A 180 -11.65 19.21 -3.94
C LYS A 180 -10.25 19.64 -3.51
N VAL A 181 -9.19 19.05 -4.08
CA VAL A 181 -7.83 19.46 -3.71
C VAL A 181 -7.68 20.95 -4.00
N LYS A 182 -7.53 21.74 -2.94
CA LYS A 182 -7.15 23.15 -3.05
C LYS A 182 -5.65 23.19 -3.33
N VAL A 183 -5.27 22.84 -4.55
CA VAL A 183 -3.93 23.11 -5.08
C VAL A 183 -3.84 24.59 -5.39
#